data_AF-X1HZC5-F1
#
_entry.id   AF-X1HZC5-F1
#
_cell.length_a   1.000
_cell.length_b   1.000
_cell.length_c   1.000
_cell.angle_alpha   90.00
_cell.angle_beta   90.00
_cell.angle_gamma   90.00
#
_symmetry.space_group_name_H-M   'P 1'
#
loop_
_entity.id
_entity.type
_entity.pdbx_description
1 polymer ?
#
loop_
_entity_poly.entity_id
_entity_poly.type
_entity_poly.pdbx_seq_one_letter_code
_entity_poly.pdbx_strand_id
1 'polypeptide(L)'
;MVKQVISIEKDKKLTPLLKESLSSFDNIEIIFEDIMNFDLVNFFEQKRTKGENIEKIVGNLPYYISISLIRQILELNRYLKLAVFLVQKEVGERLMAQAGNKNYGILSLVAQYYSQPQKVHIVPPTVFYPQPKVSSMIIKLDIYKKPQVQVGNEKLFFKIIKINYILCL
;
A
#
# COMPACT_ATOMS: atom_id res chain seq x y z
N MET A 1 11.36 17.97 7.46
CA MET A 1 12.11 16.90 8.16
C MET A 1 11.12 15.83 8.61
N VAL A 2 11.47 14.54 8.54
CA VAL A 2 10.60 13.43 8.99
C VAL A 2 10.74 13.29 10.50
N LYS A 3 9.63 13.32 11.24
CA LYS A 3 9.64 13.22 12.72
C LYS A 3 9.97 11.82 13.21
N GLN A 4 9.40 10.79 12.59
CA GLN A 4 9.59 9.40 12.95
C GLN A 4 9.34 8.50 11.74
N VAL A 5 10.05 7.38 11.68
CA VAL A 5 9.83 6.27 10.75
C VAL A 5 9.55 5.02 11.56
N ILE A 6 8.52 4.28 11.18
CA ILE A 6 8.20 2.99 11.79
C ILE A 6 8.24 1.95 10.68
N SER A 7 9.10 0.96 10.84
CA SER A 7 9.28 -0.14 9.89
C SER A 7 8.69 -1.42 10.46
N ILE A 8 7.91 -2.15 9.66
CA ILE A 8 7.41 -3.48 10.01
C ILE A 8 8.18 -4.48 9.14
N GLU A 9 8.97 -5.34 9.77
CA GLU A 9 9.83 -6.33 9.11
C GLU A 9 9.48 -7.75 9.57
N LYS A 10 9.26 -8.66 8.64
CA LYS A 10 8.95 -10.05 8.96
C LYS A 10 10.20 -10.86 9.31
N ASP A 11 11.32 -10.59 8.64
CA ASP A 11 12.55 -11.37 8.81
C ASP A 11 13.36 -10.90 10.04
N LYS A 12 13.17 -11.60 11.16
CA LYS A 12 13.91 -11.39 12.40
C LYS A 12 15.42 -11.60 12.26
N LYS A 13 15.90 -12.32 11.24
CA LYS A 13 17.34 -12.52 11.01
C LYS A 13 18.03 -11.23 10.58
N LEU A 14 17.29 -10.25 10.07
CA LEU A 14 17.82 -8.94 9.71
C LEU A 14 18.06 -8.02 10.92
N THR A 15 17.62 -8.40 12.13
CA THR A 15 17.79 -7.59 13.35
C THR A 15 19.20 -7.02 13.55
N PRO A 16 20.29 -7.82 13.54
CA PRO A 16 21.63 -7.27 13.73
C PRO A 16 22.01 -6.26 12.65
N LEU A 17 21.78 -6.59 11.37
CA LEU A 17 22.08 -5.73 10.23
C LEU A 17 21.30 -4.41 10.26
N LEU A 18 20.01 -4.46 10.59
CA LEU A 18 19.16 -3.27 10.68
C LEU A 18 19.56 -2.39 11.85
N LYS A 19 19.86 -2.96 13.02
CA LYS A 19 20.33 -2.19 14.18
C LYS A 19 21.65 -1.49 13.89
N GLU A 20 22.58 -2.16 13.21
CA GLU A 20 23.86 -1.57 12.82
C GLU A 20 23.67 -0.46 11.78
N SER A 21 22.99 -0.75 10.68
CA SER A 21 22.80 0.17 9.55
C SER A 21 21.99 1.42 9.92
N LEU A 22 21.09 1.30 10.90
CA LEU A 22 20.19 2.36 11.32
C LEU A 22 20.59 3.01 12.65
N SER A 23 21.73 2.61 13.22
CA SER A 23 22.24 3.11 14.51
C SER A 23 22.45 4.63 14.57
N SER A 24 22.65 5.28 13.42
CA SER A 24 22.82 6.73 13.31
C SER A 24 21.50 7.52 13.29
N PHE A 25 20.35 6.84 13.33
CA PHE A 25 19.03 7.48 13.29
C PHE A 25 18.24 7.23 14.57
N ASP A 26 18.01 8.28 15.35
CA ASP A 26 17.25 8.19 16.62
C ASP A 26 15.72 8.17 16.43
N ASN A 27 15.26 8.35 15.20
CA ASN A 27 13.84 8.50 14.88
C ASN A 27 13.26 7.28 14.14
N ILE A 28 13.91 6.11 14.22
CA ILE A 28 13.46 4.88 13.58
C ILE A 28 13.05 3.83 14.62
N GLU A 29 11.81 3.37 14.52
CA GLU A 29 11.26 2.24 15.27
C GLU A 29 11.15 1.03 14.33
N ILE A 30 11.61 -0.16 14.77
CA ILE A 30 11.51 -1.39 13.98
C ILE A 30 10.67 -2.41 14.74
N ILE A 31 9.57 -2.82 14.14
CA ILE A 31 8.63 -3.82 14.64
C ILE A 31 8.84 -5.10 13.84
N PHE A 32 9.22 -6.19 14.51
CA PHE A 32 9.47 -7.47 13.85
C PHE A 32 8.23 -8.36 13.80
N GLU A 33 7.38 -8.16 12.81
CA GLU A 33 6.10 -8.84 12.65
C GLU A 33 5.71 -9.01 11.16
N ASP A 34 4.84 -9.98 10.88
CA ASP A 34 4.24 -10.11 9.55
C ASP A 34 3.16 -9.03 9.38
N ILE A 35 3.40 -8.10 8.45
CA ILE A 35 2.45 -7.02 8.11
C ILE A 35 1.04 -7.54 7.80
N MET A 36 0.91 -8.76 7.26
CA MET A 36 -0.39 -9.34 6.91
C MET A 36 -1.20 -9.78 8.14
N ASN A 37 -0.54 -10.02 9.27
CA ASN A 37 -1.16 -10.37 10.55
C ASN A 37 -1.18 -9.18 11.53
N PHE A 38 -0.53 -8.08 11.17
CA PHE A 38 -0.42 -6.90 11.99
C PHE A 38 -1.74 -6.12 11.98
N ASP A 39 -2.30 -5.83 13.15
CA ASP A 39 -3.53 -5.03 13.27
C ASP A 39 -3.22 -3.55 13.02
N LEU A 40 -3.17 -3.19 11.74
CA LEU A 40 -2.92 -1.83 11.30
C LEU A 40 -3.97 -0.85 11.84
N VAL A 41 -5.25 -1.25 11.93
CA VAL A 41 -6.30 -0.33 12.40
C VAL A 41 -6.05 0.06 13.85
N ASN A 42 -5.85 -0.93 14.72
CA ASN A 42 -5.56 -0.68 16.13
C ASN A 42 -4.24 0.08 16.30
N PHE A 43 -3.21 -0.26 15.53
CA PHE A 43 -1.94 0.45 15.58
C PHE A 43 -2.07 1.94 15.23
N PHE A 44 -2.74 2.26 14.12
CA PHE A 44 -2.97 3.65 13.72
C PHE A 44 -3.85 4.41 14.73
N GLU A 45 -4.85 3.75 15.33
CA GLU A 45 -5.65 4.34 16.41
C GLU A 45 -4.83 4.67 17.64
N GLN A 46 -3.98 3.74 18.11
CA GLN A 46 -3.11 3.97 19.27
C GLN A 46 -2.10 5.09 19.03
N LYS A 47 -1.54 5.18 17.83
CA LYS A 47 -0.62 6.26 17.45
C LYS A 47 -1.35 7.60 17.42
N ARG A 48 -2.55 7.64 16.84
CA ARG A 48 -3.40 8.84 16.80
C ARG A 48 -3.80 9.34 18.19
N THR A 49 -4.17 8.46 19.13
CA THR A 49 -4.56 8.86 20.50
C THR A 49 -3.38 9.45 21.29
N LYS A 50 -2.15 9.07 20.96
CA LYS A 50 -0.91 9.65 21.50
C LYS A 50 -0.47 10.93 20.78
N GLY A 51 -1.19 11.37 19.75
CA GLY A 51 -0.81 12.53 18.92
C GLY A 51 0.29 12.23 17.88
N GLU A 52 0.64 10.96 17.68
CA GLU A 52 1.64 10.47 16.72
C GLU A 52 0.98 10.15 15.36
N ASN A 53 0.45 11.17 14.68
CA ASN A 53 -0.28 10.95 13.42
C ASN A 53 0.63 10.44 12.29
N ILE A 54 0.35 9.22 11.81
CA ILE A 54 1.01 8.61 10.65
C ILE A 54 0.19 8.95 9.40
N GLU A 55 0.74 9.82 8.55
CA GLU A 55 0.03 10.30 7.35
C GLU A 55 0.55 9.70 6.05
N LYS A 56 1.69 8.97 6.11
CA LYS A 56 2.38 8.46 4.94
C LYS A 56 2.82 7.03 5.16
N ILE A 57 2.70 6.23 4.12
CA ILE A 57 3.22 4.86 4.09
C ILE A 57 4.06 4.67 2.84
N VAL A 58 5.21 4.03 3.00
CA VAL A 58 6.12 3.73 1.89
C VAL A 58 6.59 2.30 2.03
N GLY A 59 6.80 1.60 0.92
CA GLY A 59 7.28 0.23 0.98
C GLY A 59 7.64 -0.39 -0.36
N ASN A 60 8.62 -1.28 -0.33
CA ASN A 60 8.86 -2.23 -1.41
C ASN A 60 8.07 -3.50 -1.10
N LEU A 61 6.94 -3.69 -1.78
CA LEU A 61 6.00 -4.75 -1.40
C LEU A 61 6.40 -6.08 -2.03
N PRO A 62 6.43 -7.19 -1.26
CA PRO A 62 6.56 -8.52 -1.84
C PRO A 62 5.43 -8.78 -2.83
N TYR A 63 5.76 -9.31 -3.99
CA TYR A 63 4.82 -9.40 -5.12
C TYR A 63 3.57 -10.24 -4.81
N TYR A 64 3.72 -11.29 -4.01
CA TYR A 64 2.62 -12.21 -3.70
C TYR A 64 1.56 -11.62 -2.74
N ILE A 65 1.89 -10.59 -1.94
CA ILE A 65 0.95 -9.92 -1.02
C ILE A 65 0.54 -8.53 -1.46
N SER A 66 1.17 -7.97 -2.51
CA SER A 66 1.04 -6.55 -2.85
C SER A 66 -0.42 -6.12 -3.02
N ILE A 67 -1.24 -6.93 -3.69
CA ILE A 67 -2.65 -6.61 -3.94
C ILE A 67 -3.47 -6.61 -2.64
N SER A 68 -3.32 -7.63 -1.79
CA SER A 68 -4.07 -7.71 -0.52
C SER A 68 -3.67 -6.60 0.43
N LEU A 69 -2.37 -6.32 0.53
CA LEU A 69 -1.84 -5.29 1.41
C LEU A 69 -2.25 -3.88 0.96
N ILE A 70 -2.18 -3.57 -0.34
CA ILE A 70 -2.62 -2.27 -0.87
C ILE A 70 -4.10 -2.04 -0.57
N ARG A 71 -4.96 -3.06 -0.70
CA ARG A 71 -6.38 -2.95 -0.35
C ARG A 71 -6.58 -2.62 1.13
N GLN A 72 -5.92 -3.34 2.03
CA GLN A 72 -5.98 -3.05 3.47
C GLN A 72 -5.52 -1.62 3.78
N ILE A 73 -4.44 -1.16 3.13
CA ILE A 73 -3.90 0.19 3.33
C ILE A 73 -4.86 1.27 2.81
N LEU A 74 -5.53 1.04 1.68
CA LEU A 74 -6.52 1.99 1.14
C LEU A 74 -7.75 2.12 2.04
N GLU A 75 -8.13 1.06 2.76
CA GLU A 75 -9.20 1.10 3.77
C GLU A 75 -8.80 1.92 5.02
N LEU A 76 -7.51 2.25 5.19
CA LEU A 76 -6.99 3.16 6.22
C LEU A 76 -7.01 4.63 5.77
N ASN A 77 -7.80 4.99 4.75
CA ASN A 77 -7.85 6.33 4.17
C ASN A 77 -8.13 7.45 5.19
N ARG A 78 -8.81 7.16 6.30
CA ARG A 78 -9.05 8.12 7.39
C ARG A 78 -7.77 8.61 8.08
N TYR A 79 -6.67 7.86 8.00
CA TYR A 79 -5.38 8.22 8.61
C TYR A 79 -4.37 8.73 7.58
N LEU A 80 -4.37 8.13 6.40
CA LEU A 80 -3.32 8.34 5.41
C LEU A 80 -3.65 9.46 4.43
N LYS A 81 -2.62 10.20 4.02
CA LYS A 81 -2.65 11.18 2.92
C LYS A 81 -1.92 10.68 1.69
N LEU A 82 -0.91 9.83 1.87
CA LEU A 82 -0.02 9.41 0.80
C LEU A 82 0.44 7.96 1.02
N ALA A 83 0.37 7.16 -0.03
CA ALA A 83 1.05 5.88 -0.08
C ALA A 83 1.96 5.82 -1.31
N VAL A 84 3.18 5.32 -1.14
CA VAL A 84 4.13 5.11 -2.26
C VAL A 84 4.67 3.70 -2.20
N PHE A 85 4.40 2.91 -3.24
CA PHE A 85 4.81 1.52 -3.28
C PHE A 85 5.63 1.21 -4.51
N LEU A 86 6.64 0.36 -4.33
CA LEU A 86 7.21 -0.40 -5.43
C LEU A 86 6.41 -1.70 -5.57
N VAL A 87 5.84 -1.91 -6.76
CA VAL A 87 5.01 -3.08 -7.10
C VAL A 87 5.44 -3.66 -8.45
N GLN A 88 4.97 -4.85 -8.81
CA GLN A 88 5.10 -5.32 -10.19
C GLN A 88 4.44 -4.33 -11.16
N LYS A 89 5.04 -4.15 -12.34
CA LYS A 89 4.53 -3.22 -13.37
C LYS A 89 3.05 -3.49 -13.69
N GLU A 90 2.64 -4.74 -13.85
CA GLU A 90 1.25 -5.13 -14.11
C GLU A 90 0.29 -4.67 -12.99
N VAL A 91 0.69 -4.82 -11.72
CA VAL A 91 -0.11 -4.38 -10.57
C VAL A 91 -0.27 -2.86 -10.60
N GLY A 92 0.80 -2.12 -10.87
CA GLY A 92 0.76 -0.66 -11.05
C GLY A 92 -0.19 -0.23 -12.18
N GLU A 93 -0.11 -0.91 -13.33
CA GLU A 93 -1.01 -0.66 -14.47
C GLU A 93 -2.48 -0.94 -14.14
N ARG A 94 -2.76 -2.01 -13.38
CA ARG A 94 -4.11 -2.34 -12.92
C ARG A 94 -4.67 -1.31 -11.95
N LEU A 95 -3.87 -0.76 -11.04
CA LEU A 95 -4.31 0.30 -10.12
C LEU A 95 -4.79 1.56 -10.86
N MET A 96 -4.10 1.91 -11.95
CA MET A 96 -4.39 3.12 -12.76
C MET A 96 -5.38 2.88 -13.90
N ALA A 97 -5.69 1.62 -14.24
CA ALA A 97 -6.51 1.29 -15.40
C ALA A 97 -7.86 2.01 -15.36
N GLN A 98 -8.29 2.55 -16.51
CA GLN A 98 -9.56 3.24 -16.66
C GLN A 98 -10.64 2.30 -17.20
N ALA A 99 -11.92 2.63 -16.99
CA ALA A 99 -13.03 1.86 -17.54
C ALA A 99 -12.88 1.64 -19.05
N GLY A 100 -13.17 0.43 -19.53
CA GLY A 100 -12.94 0.02 -20.92
C GLY A 100 -11.54 -0.50 -21.22
N ASN A 101 -10.57 -0.39 -20.30
CA ASN A 101 -9.28 -1.05 -20.40
C ASN A 101 -9.38 -2.53 -19.96
N LYS A 102 -8.70 -3.44 -20.64
CA LYS A 102 -8.64 -4.87 -20.26
C LYS A 102 -8.08 -5.15 -18.86
N ASN A 103 -7.25 -4.24 -18.35
CA ASN A 103 -6.67 -4.33 -17.00
C ASN A 103 -7.59 -3.72 -15.93
N TYR A 104 -8.72 -3.11 -16.33
CA TYR A 104 -9.70 -2.53 -15.41
C TYR A 104 -10.39 -3.63 -14.62
N GLY A 105 -10.46 -3.46 -13.31
CA GLY A 105 -11.02 -4.46 -12.42
C GLY A 105 -11.38 -3.91 -11.05
N ILE A 106 -11.72 -4.83 -10.14
CA ILE A 106 -11.97 -4.51 -8.73
C ILE A 106 -10.81 -3.73 -8.09
N LEU A 107 -9.56 -4.05 -8.47
CA LEU A 107 -8.37 -3.37 -7.95
C LEU A 107 -8.31 -1.91 -8.40
N SER A 108 -8.61 -1.64 -9.68
CA SER A 108 -8.68 -0.29 -10.24
C SER A 108 -9.74 0.53 -9.51
N LEU A 109 -10.93 -0.06 -9.33
CA LEU A 109 -12.06 0.59 -8.68
C LEU A 109 -11.77 0.92 -7.21
N VAL A 110 -11.26 -0.03 -6.43
CA VAL A 110 -10.89 0.21 -5.02
C VAL A 110 -9.82 1.29 -4.91
N ALA A 111 -8.77 1.21 -5.75
CA ALA A 111 -7.70 2.19 -5.73
C ALA A 111 -8.17 3.61 -6.07
N GLN A 112 -8.99 3.75 -7.12
CA GLN A 112 -9.48 5.04 -7.59
C GLN A 112 -10.62 5.60 -6.72
N TYR A 113 -11.35 4.74 -5.99
CA TYR A 113 -12.33 5.16 -5.01
C TYR A 113 -11.67 5.85 -3.80
N TYR A 114 -10.59 5.25 -3.28
CA TYR A 114 -9.89 5.75 -2.08
C TYR A 114 -8.75 6.74 -2.38
N SER A 115 -8.24 6.78 -3.61
CA SER A 115 -7.05 7.57 -3.94
C SER A 115 -6.98 7.99 -5.41
N GLN A 116 -5.98 8.81 -5.74
CA GLN A 116 -5.55 9.07 -7.11
C GLN A 116 -4.26 8.30 -7.42
N PRO A 117 -4.31 7.16 -8.14
CA PRO A 117 -3.12 6.41 -8.51
C PRO A 117 -2.33 7.09 -9.63
N GLN A 118 -1.02 7.22 -9.46
CA GLN A 118 -0.11 7.85 -10.41
C GLN A 118 1.20 7.07 -10.53
N LYS A 119 1.62 6.81 -11.77
CA LYS A 119 2.95 6.28 -12.06
C LYS A 119 4.00 7.35 -11.76
N VAL A 120 4.96 7.01 -10.90
CA VAL A 120 6.15 7.84 -10.67
C VAL A 120 7.27 7.40 -11.61
N HIS A 121 7.60 6.11 -11.61
CA HIS A 121 8.71 5.58 -12.39
C HIS A 121 8.57 4.09 -12.68
N ILE A 122 9.16 3.61 -13.77
CA ILE A 122 9.33 2.17 -14.05
C ILE A 122 10.73 1.79 -13.59
N VAL A 123 10.85 0.74 -12.78
CA VAL A 123 12.13 0.28 -12.26
C VAL A 123 12.52 -1.02 -12.98
N PRO A 124 13.70 -1.06 -13.65
CA PRO A 124 14.15 -2.25 -14.35
C PRO A 124 14.53 -3.35 -13.35
N PRO A 125 14.41 -4.64 -13.74
CA PRO A 125 14.74 -5.75 -12.84
C PRO A 125 16.22 -5.79 -12.43
N THR A 126 17.11 -5.19 -13.22
CA THR A 126 18.57 -5.18 -13.02
C THR A 126 19.05 -4.49 -11.74
N VAL A 127 18.20 -3.74 -11.03
CA VAL A 127 18.56 -3.06 -9.78
C VAL A 127 18.27 -3.89 -8.53
N PHE A 128 17.74 -5.11 -8.68
CA PHE A 128 17.37 -5.99 -7.56
C PHE A 128 18.27 -7.22 -7.48
N TYR A 129 18.41 -7.73 -6.24
CA TYR A 129 19.06 -9.00 -5.97
C TYR A 129 18.17 -9.87 -5.04
N PRO A 130 17.79 -11.09 -5.46
CA PRO A 130 17.95 -11.65 -6.81
C PRO A 130 17.11 -10.88 -7.85
N GLN A 131 17.55 -10.91 -9.10
CA GLN A 131 16.87 -10.20 -10.20
C GLN A 131 15.50 -10.84 -10.49
N PRO A 132 14.39 -10.06 -10.44
CA PRO A 132 13.06 -10.56 -10.81
C PRO A 132 12.91 -10.73 -12.32
N LYS A 133 11.97 -11.59 -12.73
CA LYS A 133 11.65 -11.85 -14.16
C LYS A 133 10.89 -10.70 -14.85
N VAL A 134 10.33 -9.79 -14.07
CA VAL A 134 9.45 -8.72 -14.54
C VAL A 134 9.90 -7.37 -14.00
N SER A 135 9.60 -6.30 -14.73
CA SER A 135 9.84 -4.93 -14.27
C SER A 135 8.91 -4.55 -13.11
N SER A 136 9.36 -3.61 -12.30
CA SER A 136 8.58 -3.01 -11.23
C SER A 136 8.13 -1.60 -11.61
N MET A 137 7.20 -1.04 -10.84
CA MET A 137 6.73 0.33 -10.97
C MET A 137 6.64 0.95 -9.58
N ILE A 138 7.14 2.18 -9.45
CA ILE A 138 6.83 3.04 -8.30
C ILE A 138 5.49 3.69 -8.58
N ILE A 139 4.49 3.34 -7.78
CA ILE A 139 3.15 3.92 -7.80
C ILE A 139 2.98 4.85 -6.60
N LYS A 140 2.49 6.06 -6.86
CA LYS A 140 2.04 7.01 -5.85
C LYS A 140 0.51 6.97 -5.79
N LEU A 141 -0.03 6.94 -4.58
CA LEU A 141 -1.46 6.98 -4.29
C LEU A 141 -1.72 8.21 -3.42
N ASP A 142 -2.27 9.28 -4.00
CA ASP A 142 -2.73 10.43 -3.22
C ASP A 142 -4.09 10.08 -2.62
N ILE A 143 -4.13 9.86 -1.30
CA ILE A 143 -5.30 9.30 -0.63
C ILE A 143 -6.31 10.41 -0.33
N TYR A 144 -7.56 10.19 -0.72
CA TYR A 144 -8.61 11.17 -0.51
C TYR A 144 -9.08 11.16 0.95
N LYS A 145 -9.19 12.34 1.56
CA LYS A 145 -9.80 12.50 2.90
C LYS A 145 -11.24 11.99 2.94
N LYS A 146 -11.96 12.14 1.83
CA LYS A 146 -13.29 11.58 1.58
C LYS A 146 -13.30 11.05 0.15
N PRO A 147 -13.83 9.84 -0.11
CA PRO A 147 -13.96 9.32 -1.46
C PRO A 147 -14.68 10.32 -2.39
N GLN A 148 -14.28 10.35 -3.66
CA GLN A 148 -14.89 11.28 -4.64
C GLN A 148 -16.36 10.98 -4.92
N VAL A 149 -16.77 9.72 -4.70
CA VAL A 149 -18.16 9.27 -4.82
C VAL A 149 -18.65 8.89 -3.44
N GLN A 150 -19.76 9.48 -3.00
CA GLN A 150 -20.41 9.09 -1.76
C GLN A 150 -21.41 7.98 -2.05
N VAL A 151 -21.30 6.87 -1.30
CA VAL A 151 -22.23 5.75 -1.38
C VAL A 151 -22.87 5.55 -0.01
N GLY A 152 -24.17 5.19 0.00
CA GLY A 152 -24.89 5.00 1.25
C GLY A 152 -24.34 3.84 2.11
N ASN A 153 -23.81 2.79 1.48
CA ASN A 153 -23.19 1.66 2.17
C ASN A 153 -21.99 1.12 1.35
N GLU A 154 -20.78 1.48 1.76
CA GLU A 154 -19.54 1.06 1.09
C GLU A 154 -19.39 -0.47 1.02
N LYS A 155 -19.73 -1.18 2.10
CA LYS A 155 -19.63 -2.65 2.14
C LYS A 155 -20.56 -3.29 1.10
N LEU A 156 -21.79 -2.79 0.98
CA LEU A 156 -22.74 -3.27 -0.02
C LEU A 156 -22.28 -2.91 -1.45
N PHE A 157 -21.80 -1.68 -1.65
CA PHE A 157 -21.28 -1.23 -2.94
C PHE A 157 -20.16 -2.14 -3.46
N PHE A 158 -19.11 -2.38 -2.66
CA PHE A 158 -18.03 -3.27 -3.05
C PHE A 158 -18.45 -4.74 -3.17
N LYS A 159 -19.44 -5.19 -2.38
CA LYS A 159 -20.02 -6.54 -2.52
C LYS A 159 -20.71 -6.71 -3.88
N ILE A 160 -21.51 -5.73 -4.30
CA ILE A 160 -22.20 -5.76 -5.61
C ILE A 160 -21.19 -5.78 -6.76
N ILE A 161 -20.19 -4.90 -6.71
CA ILE A 161 -19.14 -4.84 -7.74
C ILE A 161 -18.39 -6.16 -7.84
N LYS A 162 -18.03 -6.76 -6.70
CA LYS A 162 -17.34 -8.04 -6.68
C LYS A 162 -18.16 -9.16 -7.34
N ILE A 163 -19.48 -9.18 -7.11
CA ILE A 163 -20.38 -10.16 -7.72
C ILE A 163 -20.46 -9.96 -9.25
N ASN A 164 -20.62 -8.71 -9.71
CA ASN A 164 -20.76 -8.40 -11.13
C ASN A 164 -19.49 -8.79 -11.93
N TYR A 165 -18.30 -8.51 -11.37
CA TYR A 165 -17.02 -8.92 -11.99
C TYR A 165 -16.81 -10.44 -12.06
N ILE A 166 -17.47 -11.22 -11.20
CA ILE A 166 -17.41 -12.69 -11.25
C ILE A 166 -18.38 -13.24 -12.30
N LEU A 167 -19.51 -12.57 -12.56
CA LEU A 167 -20.55 -13.01 -13.50
C LEU A 167 -20.28 -12.61 -14.96
N CYS A 168 -19.35 -11.69 -15.22
CA CYS A 168 -18.97 -11.25 -16.56
C CYS A 168 -17.68 -11.90 -17.10
N LEU A 169 -17.15 -12.92 -16.41
CA LEU A 169 -16.07 -13.81 -16.87
C LEU A 169 -16.65 -15.19 -17.18
#